data_AF-A0A1F4D117-F1
#
_entry.id   AF-A0A1F4D117-F1
#
_cell.length_a   1.000
_cell.length_b   1.000
_cell.length_c   1.000
_cell.angle_alpha   90.00
_cell.angle_beta   90.00
_cell.angle_gamma   90.00
#
_symmetry.space_group_name_H-M   'P 1'
#
loop_
_entity.id
_entity.type
_entity.pdbx_description
1 polymer ?
#
loop_
_entity_poly.entity_id
_entity_poly.type
_entity_poly.pdbx_seq_one_letter_code
_entity_poly.pdbx_strand_id
1 'polypeptide(L)'
;MDLRAKPPRQPTFDAVENAITYKETFTLIKENRLWLGNTAMGTDMLFEVSDGLAKLLVATKKQGSAYRMVNGEVMARSQSCWFTNLEHHKRHEELVLYKTFNPREYPTYVNYDAIEVSNTKDIPADYGGAMGVPLSFLDKYNPDQFEIVGSSMTLARPMWEVAEKGTFQQGGPRFGFVGKMGPGSHF
;
A
#
# COMPACT_ATOMS: atom_id res chain seq x y z
N MET A 1 11.00 -42.98 -10.24
CA MET A 1 11.21 -41.66 -10.87
C MET A 1 9.84 -41.03 -11.04
N ASP A 2 9.43 -40.17 -10.10
CA ASP A 2 8.15 -39.43 -10.17
C ASP A 2 8.49 -37.95 -10.43
N LEU A 3 8.39 -37.55 -11.70
CA LEU A 3 8.62 -36.18 -12.14
C LEU A 3 7.29 -35.41 -12.03
N ARG A 4 6.97 -34.93 -10.84
CA ARG A 4 5.92 -33.92 -10.68
C ARG A 4 6.42 -32.61 -11.28
N ALA A 5 5.87 -32.26 -12.44
CA ALA A 5 6.08 -30.96 -13.06
C ALA A 5 5.71 -29.85 -12.06
N LYS A 6 6.68 -28.97 -11.75
CA LYS A 6 6.38 -27.74 -10.99
C LYS A 6 5.46 -26.87 -11.87
N PRO A 7 4.39 -26.29 -11.31
CA PRO A 7 3.54 -25.37 -12.06
C PRO A 7 4.36 -24.18 -12.56
N PRO A 8 4.00 -23.59 -13.72
CA PRO A 8 4.71 -22.44 -14.27
C PRO A 8 4.67 -21.28 -13.25
N ARG A 9 5.84 -20.76 -12.89
CA ARG A 9 5.95 -19.54 -12.09
C ARG A 9 5.41 -18.39 -12.93
N GLN A 10 4.25 -17.86 -12.56
CA GLN A 10 3.75 -16.61 -13.11
C GLN A 10 4.71 -15.47 -12.72
N PRO A 11 4.89 -14.45 -13.58
CA PRO A 11 5.88 -13.41 -13.36
C PRO A 11 5.48 -12.56 -12.16
N THR A 12 6.21 -12.74 -11.07
CA THR A 12 6.29 -11.78 -9.97
C THR A 12 7.17 -10.64 -10.44
N PHE A 13 6.72 -9.39 -10.34
CA PHE A 13 7.51 -8.21 -10.72
C PHE A 13 7.96 -7.45 -9.48
N ASP A 14 9.25 -7.11 -9.41
CA ASP A 14 9.81 -6.16 -8.46
C ASP A 14 9.30 -4.75 -8.80
N ALA A 15 8.67 -4.07 -7.85
CA ALA A 15 8.13 -2.72 -8.02
C ALA A 15 8.59 -1.78 -6.90
N VAL A 16 8.73 -0.50 -7.21
CA VAL A 16 8.96 0.55 -6.20
C VAL A 16 7.60 0.96 -5.63
N GLU A 17 7.52 1.38 -4.37
CA GLU A 17 6.26 1.79 -3.70
C GLU A 17 5.46 2.83 -4.52
N ASN A 18 6.15 3.69 -5.28
CA ASN A 18 5.53 4.67 -6.18
C ASN A 18 4.74 4.04 -7.34
N ALA A 19 5.10 2.83 -7.78
CA ALA A 19 4.42 2.12 -8.88
C ALA A 19 2.95 1.82 -8.57
N ILE A 20 2.59 1.79 -7.28
CA ILE A 20 1.21 1.64 -6.81
C ILE A 20 0.34 2.82 -7.29
N THR A 21 0.92 4.02 -7.39
CA THR A 21 0.19 5.23 -7.82
C THR A 21 0.04 5.37 -9.32
N TYR A 22 0.70 4.51 -10.11
CA TYR A 22 0.53 4.53 -11.57
C TYR A 22 -0.88 4.09 -11.92
N LYS A 23 -1.46 4.75 -12.92
CA LYS A 23 -2.87 4.58 -13.30
C LYS A 23 -3.20 3.12 -13.59
N GLU A 24 -2.33 2.45 -14.34
CA GLU A 24 -2.50 1.07 -14.77
C GLU A 24 -2.45 0.10 -13.58
N THR A 25 -1.41 0.21 -12.75
CA THR A 25 -1.25 -0.62 -11.55
C THR A 25 -2.39 -0.40 -10.56
N PHE A 26 -2.73 0.86 -10.28
CA PHE A 26 -3.80 1.19 -9.34
C PHE A 26 -5.15 0.68 -9.83
N THR A 27 -5.42 0.75 -11.14
CA THR A 27 -6.66 0.23 -11.72
C THR A 27 -6.79 -1.27 -11.44
N LEU A 28 -5.73 -2.05 -11.64
CA LEU A 28 -5.73 -3.48 -11.34
C LEU A 28 -5.93 -3.77 -9.84
N ILE A 29 -5.32 -2.96 -8.96
CA ILE A 29 -5.50 -3.09 -7.50
C ILE A 29 -6.94 -2.80 -7.10
N LYS A 30 -7.50 -1.69 -7.61
CA LYS A 30 -8.89 -1.31 -7.37
C LYS A 30 -9.87 -2.38 -7.85
N GLU A 31 -9.62 -2.97 -9.01
CA GLU A 31 -10.43 -4.06 -9.58
C GLU A 31 -10.20 -5.43 -8.89
N ASN A 32 -9.39 -5.50 -7.82
CA ASN A 32 -8.98 -6.74 -7.16
C ASN A 32 -8.35 -7.77 -8.11
N ARG A 33 -7.62 -7.32 -9.14
CA ARG A 33 -6.91 -8.16 -10.13
C ARG A 33 -5.41 -8.24 -9.88
N LEU A 34 -4.90 -7.42 -8.96
CA LEU A 34 -3.51 -7.35 -8.54
C LEU A 34 -3.46 -6.88 -7.08
N TRP A 35 -2.52 -7.37 -6.29
CA TRP A 35 -2.31 -6.93 -4.91
C TRP A 35 -0.83 -7.00 -4.53
N LEU A 36 -0.49 -6.41 -3.39
CA LEU A 36 0.85 -6.51 -2.81
C LEU A 36 1.11 -7.96 -2.41
N GLY A 37 2.34 -8.42 -2.63
CA GLY A 37 2.80 -9.73 -2.18
C GLY A 37 2.88 -9.81 -0.65
N ASN A 38 3.27 -10.99 -0.17
CA ASN A 38 3.26 -11.29 1.26
C ASN A 38 4.26 -10.44 2.08
N THR A 39 5.34 -9.98 1.46
CA THR A 39 6.35 -9.14 2.13
C THR A 39 5.78 -7.75 2.40
N ALA A 40 5.92 -7.27 3.64
CA ALA A 40 5.38 -5.98 4.03
C ALA A 40 6.07 -4.80 3.34
N MET A 41 5.29 -3.76 3.01
CA MET A 41 5.83 -2.47 2.56
C MET A 41 6.84 -1.95 3.61
N GLY A 42 8.01 -1.50 3.14
CA GLY A 42 9.12 -1.09 4.02
C GLY A 42 10.02 -2.23 4.53
N THR A 43 9.73 -3.50 4.25
CA THR A 43 10.70 -4.59 4.49
C THR A 43 11.75 -4.61 3.40
N ASP A 44 13.02 -4.65 3.78
CA ASP A 44 14.13 -4.71 2.83
C ASP A 44 14.08 -6.03 2.03
N MET A 45 14.06 -5.93 0.70
CA MET A 45 14.30 -7.08 -0.16
C MET A 45 15.80 -7.33 -0.24
N LEU A 46 16.23 -8.51 0.19
CA LEU A 46 17.63 -8.89 0.26
C LEU A 46 17.96 -9.95 -0.78
N PHE A 47 19.03 -9.71 -1.54
CA PHE A 47 19.47 -10.58 -2.61
C PHE A 47 20.91 -11.01 -2.37
N GLU A 48 21.17 -12.31 -2.54
CA GLU A 48 22.53 -12.82 -2.63
C GLU A 48 23.21 -12.24 -3.87
N VAL A 49 24.49 -11.90 -3.73
CA VAL A 49 25.29 -11.31 -4.80
C VAL A 49 26.66 -11.98 -4.85
N SER A 50 27.30 -11.91 -6.01
CA SER A 50 28.67 -12.41 -6.15
C SER A 50 29.65 -11.67 -5.24
N ASP A 51 30.72 -12.34 -4.83
CA ASP A 51 31.79 -11.75 -3.99
C ASP A 51 32.33 -10.42 -4.53
N GLY A 52 32.45 -10.31 -5.86
CA GLY A 52 32.90 -9.08 -6.51
C GLY A 52 31.95 -7.91 -6.26
N LEU A 53 30.64 -8.15 -6.41
CA LEU A 53 29.62 -7.14 -6.14
C LEU A 53 29.50 -6.85 -4.63
N ALA A 54 29.60 -7.86 -3.76
CA ALA A 54 29.64 -7.67 -2.32
C ALA A 54 30.77 -6.73 -1.88
N LYS A 55 32.00 -6.97 -2.37
CA LYS A 55 33.17 -6.10 -2.11
C LYS A 55 32.95 -4.68 -2.61
N LEU A 56 32.39 -4.53 -3.81
CA LEU A 56 32.07 -3.22 -4.38
C LEU A 56 31.04 -2.46 -3.54
N LEU A 57 29.98 -3.14 -3.08
CA LEU A 57 28.94 -2.55 -2.24
C LEU A 57 29.51 -2.06 -0.90
N VAL A 58 30.33 -2.87 -0.25
CA VAL A 58 30.99 -2.48 1.02
C VAL A 58 31.93 -1.29 0.82
N ALA A 59 32.68 -1.26 -0.29
CA ALA A 59 33.65 -0.21 -0.57
C ALA A 59 33.00 1.13 -0.99
N THR A 60 31.85 1.10 -1.66
CA THR A 60 31.28 2.28 -2.31
C THR A 60 29.96 2.77 -1.72
N LYS A 61 29.27 1.95 -0.92
CA LYS A 61 27.94 2.26 -0.37
C LYS A 61 27.93 2.19 1.15
N LYS A 62 26.94 2.84 1.74
CA LYS A 62 26.67 2.80 3.18
C LYS A 62 25.86 1.54 3.51
N GLN A 63 26.26 0.83 4.56
CA GLN A 63 25.44 -0.26 5.11
C GLN A 63 24.04 0.28 5.48
N GLY A 64 23.01 -0.45 5.08
CA GLY A 64 21.62 -0.09 5.23
C GLY A 64 21.03 0.78 4.11
N SER A 65 21.83 1.29 3.18
CA SER A 65 21.30 1.94 1.97
C SER A 65 21.18 0.96 0.81
N ALA A 66 22.30 0.37 0.38
CA ALA A 66 22.38 -0.52 -0.78
C ALA A 66 22.67 -1.99 -0.41
N TYR A 67 23.03 -2.27 0.85
CA TYR A 67 23.27 -3.62 1.34
C TYR A 67 22.97 -3.75 2.83
N ARG A 68 22.77 -4.99 3.30
CA ARG A 68 22.70 -5.37 4.72
C ARG A 68 23.70 -6.50 4.99
N MET A 69 24.08 -6.65 6.25
CA MET A 69 24.82 -7.83 6.71
C MET A 69 23.80 -8.79 7.31
N VAL A 70 23.71 -10.01 6.79
CA VAL A 70 22.84 -11.06 7.32
C VAL A 70 23.71 -12.28 7.57
N ASN A 71 23.77 -12.76 8.81
CA ASN A 71 24.59 -13.91 9.21
C ASN A 71 26.08 -13.82 8.80
N GLY A 72 26.62 -12.60 8.70
CA GLY A 72 28.01 -12.36 8.29
C GLY A 72 28.22 -12.18 6.78
N GLU A 73 27.18 -12.33 5.97
CA GLU A 73 27.24 -12.16 4.52
C GLU A 73 26.64 -10.83 4.06
N VAL A 74 27.20 -10.28 2.98
CA VAL A 74 26.72 -9.03 2.36
C VAL A 74 25.57 -9.35 1.42
N MET A 75 24.39 -8.86 1.76
CA MET A 75 23.19 -8.99 0.93
C MET A 75 22.87 -7.65 0.28
N ALA A 76 22.69 -7.62 -1.04
CA ALA A 76 22.21 -6.41 -1.70
C ALA A 76 20.78 -6.09 -1.26
N ARG A 77 20.51 -4.81 -1.02
CA ARG A 77 19.23 -4.31 -0.54
C ARG A 77 18.52 -3.60 -1.68
N SER A 78 17.26 -3.96 -1.91
CA SER A 78 16.34 -3.19 -2.74
C SER A 78 15.17 -2.67 -1.91
N GLN A 79 14.80 -1.40 -2.14
CA GLN A 79 13.56 -0.81 -1.60
C GLN A 79 12.43 -1.08 -2.58
N SER A 80 12.00 -2.33 -2.61
CA SER A 80 10.98 -2.83 -3.53
C SER A 80 9.87 -3.54 -2.76
N CYS A 81 8.67 -3.48 -3.31
CA CYS A 81 7.55 -4.34 -2.99
C CYS A 81 7.26 -5.25 -4.19
N TRP A 82 6.61 -6.38 -3.97
CA TRP A 82 6.18 -7.26 -5.04
C TRP A 82 4.69 -7.09 -5.27
N PHE A 83 4.27 -7.19 -6.53
CA PHE A 83 2.87 -7.42 -6.86
C PHE A 83 2.64 -8.86 -7.24
N THR A 84 1.44 -9.33 -6.93
CA THR A 84 0.99 -10.66 -7.29
C THR A 84 -0.52 -10.67 -7.52
N ASN A 85 -0.99 -11.71 -8.18
CA ASN A 85 -2.39 -12.09 -8.30
C ASN A 85 -2.62 -13.49 -7.67
N LEU A 86 -1.65 -13.99 -6.90
CA LEU A 86 -1.74 -15.24 -6.16
C LEU A 86 -2.21 -14.96 -4.74
N GLU A 87 -3.23 -15.70 -4.31
CA GLU A 87 -3.82 -15.53 -2.99
C GLU A 87 -2.82 -15.88 -1.88
N HIS A 88 -2.88 -15.13 -0.77
CA HIS A 88 -2.08 -15.38 0.42
C HIS A 88 -2.81 -14.92 1.69
N HIS A 89 -2.52 -15.57 2.81
CA HIS A 89 -3.19 -15.32 4.10
C HIS A 89 -3.21 -13.84 4.50
N LYS A 90 -2.08 -13.13 4.35
CA LYS A 90 -1.97 -11.71 4.70
C LYS A 90 -3.03 -10.82 4.03
N ARG A 91 -3.50 -11.18 2.83
CA ARG A 91 -4.54 -10.43 2.10
C ARG A 91 -5.89 -10.45 2.80
N HIS A 92 -6.14 -11.46 3.63
CA HIS A 92 -7.39 -11.66 4.36
C HIS A 92 -7.23 -11.46 5.86
N GLU A 93 -6.10 -10.88 6.31
CA GLU A 93 -5.93 -10.50 7.69
C GLU A 93 -6.86 -9.34 8.03
N GLU A 94 -7.67 -9.49 9.07
CA GLU A 94 -8.57 -8.44 9.53
C GLU A 94 -7.77 -7.35 10.25
N LEU A 95 -7.96 -6.10 9.84
CA LEU A 95 -7.40 -4.96 10.53
C LEU A 95 -8.30 -4.61 11.73
N VAL A 96 -7.80 -4.82 12.94
CA VAL A 96 -8.55 -4.47 14.15
C VAL A 96 -8.70 -2.96 14.27
N LEU A 97 -9.95 -2.50 14.22
CA LEU A 97 -10.34 -1.09 14.38
C LEU A 97 -10.83 -0.84 15.80
N TYR A 98 -10.36 0.24 16.43
CA TYR A 98 -10.70 0.58 17.81
C TYR A 98 -11.04 2.06 18.03
N LYS A 99 -10.93 2.88 16.98
CA LYS A 99 -11.30 4.29 17.04
C LYS A 99 -12.79 4.47 16.81
N THR A 100 -13.34 5.49 17.46
CA THR A 100 -14.68 6.01 17.22
C THR A 100 -14.56 7.33 16.47
N PHE A 101 -15.45 7.58 15.52
CA PHE A 101 -15.45 8.79 14.74
C PHE A 101 -15.76 10.03 15.61
N ASN A 102 -14.95 11.07 15.43
CA ASN A 102 -15.12 12.38 16.05
C ASN A 102 -14.84 13.48 15.00
N PRO A 103 -15.82 14.28 14.57
CA PRO A 103 -15.62 15.32 13.55
C PRO A 103 -14.49 16.32 13.86
N ARG A 104 -14.09 16.47 15.13
CA ARG A 104 -12.98 17.34 15.53
C ARG A 104 -11.60 16.73 15.25
N GLU A 105 -11.51 15.41 15.20
CA GLU A 105 -10.26 14.65 15.02
C GLU A 105 -10.06 14.19 13.57
N TYR A 106 -11.13 14.15 12.79
CA TYR A 106 -11.14 13.71 11.39
C TYR A 106 -11.58 14.87 10.48
N PRO A 107 -10.65 15.71 10.01
CA PRO A 107 -10.96 16.76 9.05
C PRO A 107 -11.58 16.18 7.77
N THR A 108 -12.49 16.93 7.15
CA THR A 108 -13.09 16.57 5.86
C THR A 108 -12.35 17.22 4.71
N TYR A 109 -12.35 16.59 3.54
CA TYR A 109 -11.88 17.23 2.32
C TYR A 109 -12.92 18.20 1.77
N VAL A 110 -12.46 19.33 1.23
CA VAL A 110 -13.35 20.33 0.60
C VAL A 110 -13.72 19.97 -0.84
N ASN A 111 -12.92 19.10 -1.48
CA ASN A 111 -13.05 18.74 -2.89
C ASN A 111 -13.56 17.31 -3.12
N TYR A 112 -13.88 16.58 -2.06
CA TYR A 112 -14.46 15.24 -2.11
C TYR A 112 -15.16 14.93 -0.78
N ASP A 113 -16.28 14.20 -0.81
CA ASP A 113 -17.05 13.83 0.39
C ASP A 113 -16.37 12.67 1.12
N ALA A 114 -15.29 12.99 1.83
CA ALA A 114 -14.51 12.04 2.61
C ALA A 114 -13.83 12.70 3.81
N ILE A 115 -13.46 11.90 4.80
CA ILE A 115 -12.61 12.31 5.92
C ILE A 115 -11.14 11.98 5.64
N GLU A 116 -10.22 12.78 6.16
CA GLU A 116 -8.78 12.52 6.16
C GLU A 116 -8.41 11.65 7.36
N VAL A 117 -7.77 10.50 7.08
CA VAL A 117 -7.22 9.59 8.07
C VAL A 117 -5.72 9.50 7.81
N SER A 118 -4.92 10.15 8.65
CA SER A 118 -3.47 10.26 8.44
C SER A 118 -2.68 8.99 8.80
N ASN A 119 -3.29 8.07 9.54
CA ASN A 119 -2.66 6.80 9.92
C ASN A 119 -3.70 5.68 9.88
N THR A 120 -3.32 4.53 9.31
CA THR A 120 -4.17 3.34 9.26
C THR A 120 -4.71 2.91 10.63
N LYS A 121 -3.97 3.14 11.72
CA LYS A 121 -4.41 2.79 13.08
C LYS A 121 -5.54 3.69 13.59
N ASP A 122 -5.73 4.84 12.95
CA ASP A 122 -6.74 5.82 13.33
C ASP A 122 -8.04 5.65 12.53
N ILE A 123 -8.18 4.59 11.72
CA ILE A 123 -9.43 4.33 11.00
C ILE A 123 -10.58 4.12 12.01
N PRO A 124 -11.65 4.93 11.97
CA PRO A 124 -12.81 4.78 12.85
C PRO A 124 -13.65 3.57 12.44
N ALA A 125 -14.07 2.76 13.42
CA ALA A 125 -14.83 1.53 13.21
C ALA A 125 -16.31 1.78 12.88
N ASP A 126 -16.82 2.96 13.24
CA ASP A 126 -18.24 3.36 13.16
C ASP A 126 -18.52 4.35 12.01
N TYR A 127 -17.54 4.58 11.13
CA TYR A 127 -17.70 5.49 9.99
C TYR A 127 -17.87 4.72 8.67
N GLY A 128 -19.07 4.81 8.08
CA GLY A 128 -19.40 4.15 6.82
C GLY A 128 -19.10 4.97 5.55
N GLY A 129 -18.59 6.20 5.68
CA GLY A 129 -18.30 7.08 4.55
C GLY A 129 -16.94 6.81 3.90
N ALA A 130 -16.63 7.54 2.84
CA ALA A 130 -15.31 7.48 2.21
C ALA A 130 -14.23 8.10 3.12
N MET A 131 -13.06 7.47 3.13
CA MET A 131 -11.90 7.86 3.93
C MET A 131 -10.67 7.98 3.03
N GLY A 132 -9.98 9.11 3.11
CA GLY A 132 -8.64 9.29 2.57
C GLY A 132 -7.64 8.68 3.52
N VAL A 133 -6.87 7.68 3.08
CA VAL A 133 -5.85 7.00 3.89
C VAL A 133 -4.47 7.09 3.23
N PRO A 134 -3.38 6.85 3.96
CA PRO A 134 -2.04 6.84 3.38
C PRO A 134 -1.86 5.67 2.42
N LEU A 135 -0.96 5.80 1.43
CA LEU A 135 -0.61 4.73 0.48
C LEU A 135 -0.21 3.42 1.19
N SER A 136 0.50 3.52 2.32
CA SER A 136 0.92 2.36 3.12
C SER A 136 -0.24 1.54 3.71
N PHE A 137 -1.48 2.04 3.67
CA PHE A 137 -2.66 1.26 4.03
C PHE A 137 -2.81 -0.01 3.19
N LEU A 138 -2.38 0.00 1.93
CA LEU A 138 -2.49 -1.16 1.04
C LEU A 138 -1.75 -2.40 1.57
N ASP A 139 -0.74 -2.21 2.42
CA ASP A 139 -0.05 -3.31 3.11
C ASP A 139 -0.97 -4.10 4.06
N LYS A 140 -2.06 -3.47 4.51
CA LYS A 140 -3.09 -3.98 5.43
C LYS A 140 -4.46 -4.07 4.77
N TYR A 141 -4.54 -3.86 3.46
CA TYR A 141 -5.82 -3.89 2.76
C TYR A 141 -6.34 -5.32 2.70
N ASN A 142 -7.56 -5.49 3.23
CA ASN A 142 -8.33 -6.72 3.17
C ASN A 142 -9.62 -6.46 2.38
N PRO A 143 -9.86 -7.17 1.26
CA PRO A 143 -11.01 -6.94 0.37
C PRO A 143 -12.35 -7.36 1.02
N ASP A 144 -12.29 -8.21 2.05
CA ASP A 144 -13.44 -8.66 2.81
C ASP A 144 -13.89 -7.58 3.80
N GLN A 145 -12.96 -6.71 4.22
CA GLN A 145 -13.19 -5.65 5.20
C GLN A 145 -13.34 -4.25 4.56
N PHE A 146 -12.65 -3.97 3.45
CA PHE A 146 -12.62 -2.64 2.83
C PHE A 146 -12.87 -2.72 1.32
N GLU A 147 -13.36 -1.61 0.77
CA GLU A 147 -13.52 -1.38 -0.67
C GLU A 147 -12.67 -0.18 -1.11
N ILE A 148 -11.97 -0.34 -2.24
CA ILE A 148 -11.21 0.74 -2.85
C ILE A 148 -12.12 1.55 -3.78
N VAL A 149 -12.49 2.77 -3.39
CA VAL A 149 -13.34 3.62 -4.23
C VAL A 149 -12.55 4.34 -5.32
N GLY A 150 -11.30 4.70 -5.07
CA GLY A 150 -10.45 5.37 -6.06
C GLY A 150 -9.25 6.10 -5.46
N SER A 151 -8.68 7.03 -6.21
CA SER A 151 -7.57 7.86 -5.76
C SER A 151 -7.97 9.33 -5.76
N SER A 152 -7.27 10.15 -4.98
CA SER A 152 -7.49 11.59 -4.98
C SER A 152 -7.36 12.22 -6.37
N MET A 153 -6.55 11.63 -7.25
CA MET A 153 -6.37 12.08 -8.64
C MET A 153 -7.59 11.84 -9.52
N THR A 154 -8.44 10.86 -9.21
CA THR A 154 -9.61 10.49 -10.04
C THR A 154 -10.94 10.90 -9.43
N LEU A 155 -11.02 11.00 -8.10
CA LEU A 155 -12.25 11.28 -7.37
C LEU A 155 -12.44 12.74 -7.00
N ALA A 156 -11.35 13.46 -6.73
CA ALA A 156 -11.44 14.78 -6.15
C ALA A 156 -11.61 15.86 -7.24
N ARG A 157 -12.45 16.85 -6.95
CA ARG A 157 -12.55 18.04 -7.79
C ARG A 157 -11.22 18.81 -7.76
N PRO A 158 -10.84 19.47 -8.86
CA PRO A 158 -9.61 20.22 -8.87
C PRO A 158 -9.71 21.41 -7.89
N MET A 159 -8.67 21.61 -7.08
CA MET A 159 -8.70 22.58 -5.97
C MET A 159 -9.00 24.02 -6.40
N TRP A 160 -8.65 24.41 -7.63
CA TRP A 160 -8.92 25.75 -8.14
C TRP A 160 -10.42 26.03 -8.36
N GLU A 161 -11.27 25.00 -8.42
CA GLU A 161 -12.73 25.18 -8.45
C GLU A 161 -13.35 25.44 -7.07
N VAL A 162 -12.66 25.03 -6.00
CA VAL A 162 -13.25 24.94 -4.66
C VAL A 162 -12.51 25.76 -3.60
N ALA A 163 -11.30 26.23 -3.90
CA ALA A 163 -10.51 27.04 -2.98
C ALA A 163 -9.66 28.06 -3.74
N GLU A 164 -9.42 29.21 -3.12
CA GLU A 164 -8.52 30.22 -3.66
C GLU A 164 -7.09 29.69 -3.72
N LYS A 165 -6.40 29.97 -4.83
CA LYS A 165 -5.03 29.50 -5.07
C LYS A 165 -4.11 29.98 -3.93
N GLY A 166 -3.52 29.04 -3.19
CA GLY A 166 -2.62 29.33 -2.07
C GLY A 166 -3.25 29.21 -0.68
N THR A 167 -4.55 28.92 -0.59
CA THR A 167 -5.26 28.73 0.70
C THR A 167 -5.29 27.29 1.20
N PHE A 168 -4.73 26.35 0.42
CA PHE A 168 -4.76 24.92 0.74
C PHE A 168 -3.35 24.36 0.88
N GLN A 169 -3.16 23.46 1.85
CA GLN A 169 -1.94 22.65 1.93
C GLN A 169 -1.99 21.53 0.89
N GLN A 170 -0.93 21.42 0.10
CA GLN A 170 -0.78 20.32 -0.85
C GLN A 170 -0.40 19.04 -0.09
N GLY A 171 -1.37 18.14 0.09
CA GLY A 171 -1.12 16.80 0.63
C GLY A 171 -0.45 15.87 -0.39
N GLY A 172 0.23 14.83 0.09
CA GLY A 172 0.73 13.74 -0.76
C GLY A 172 -0.41 12.92 -1.40
N PRO A 173 -0.11 11.97 -2.30
CA PRO A 173 -1.13 11.12 -2.91
C PRO A 173 -1.91 10.35 -1.83
N ARG A 174 -3.24 10.48 -1.85
CA ARG A 174 -4.17 9.79 -0.94
C ARG A 174 -5.07 8.87 -1.75
N PHE A 175 -5.38 7.71 -1.19
CA PHE A 175 -6.38 6.81 -1.74
C PHE A 175 -7.67 6.93 -0.96
N GLY A 176 -8.78 6.93 -1.68
CA GLY A 176 -10.11 6.84 -1.10
C GLY A 176 -10.49 5.37 -0.94
N PHE A 177 -10.95 5.02 0.26
CA PHE A 177 -11.54 3.73 0.56
C PHE A 177 -12.86 3.90 1.32
N VAL A 178 -13.72 2.89 1.26
CA VAL A 178 -14.90 2.76 2.13
C VAL A 178 -14.73 1.48 2.93
N GLY A 179 -14.95 1.55 4.25
CA GLY A 179 -15.02 0.36 5.09
C GLY A 179 -16.35 -0.34 4.91
N LYS A 180 -16.34 -1.67 4.75
CA LYS A 180 -17.57 -2.45 4.84
C LYS A 180 -17.94 -2.55 6.32
N MET A 181 -19.16 -2.16 6.67
CA MET A 181 -19.70 -2.45 8.00
C MET A 181 -19.73 -3.98 8.18
N GLY A 182 -19.34 -4.46 9.36
CA GLY A 182 -19.24 -5.88 9.69
C GLY A 182 -20.55 -6.65 9.48
N PRO A 183 -20.53 -7.99 9.61
CA PRO A 183 -21.66 -8.85 9.24
C PRO A 183 -22.90 -8.48 10.08
N GLY A 184 -23.87 -7.81 9.45
CA GLY A 184 -25.09 -7.35 10.11
C GLY A 184 -25.86 -6.25 9.37
N SER A 185 -25.25 -5.51 8.44
CA SER A 185 -25.96 -4.51 7.64
C SER A 185 -26.14 -4.99 6.19
N HIS A 186 -27.22 -5.72 5.93
CA HIS A 186 -27.75 -5.86 4.59
C HIS A 186 -28.48 -4.56 4.20
N PHE A 187 -28.29 -4.12 2.96
CA PHE A 187 -29.23 -3.23 2.27
C PHE A 187 -30.60 -3.93 2.12
#